data_AF-A0A4R4YL32-F1
#
_entry.id   AF-A0A4R4YL32-F1
#
_cell.length_a   1.000
_cell.length_b   1.000
_cell.length_c   1.000
_cell.angle_alpha   90.00
_cell.angle_beta   90.00
_cell.angle_gamma   90.00
#
_symmetry.space_group_name_H-M   'P 1'
#
loop_
_entity.id
_entity.type
_entity.pdbx_description
1 polymer ?
#
loop_
_entity_poly.entity_id
_entity_poly.type
_entity_poly.pdbx_seq_one_letter_code
_entity_poly.pdbx_strand_id
1 'polypeptide(L)'
;QPRLPGEPRPHPPIDFLIAAPASANTVTKMALGIADNQALTVLSEGLGGTPMVVFPRVNAAHARHPAWAGHIDVLRRAGAELIEWALLEPGAADGRLLPWERILERLR
;
A
#
# COMPACT_ATOMS: atom_id res chain seq x y z
N GLN A 1 23.93 5.65 -13.19
CA GLN A 1 23.81 4.67 -14.29
C GLN A 1 23.00 3.48 -13.77
N PRO A 2 22.14 2.85 -14.58
CA PRO A 2 21.50 1.59 -14.22
C PRO A 2 22.54 0.48 -14.02
N ARG A 3 22.31 -0.42 -13.07
CA ARG A 3 23.19 -1.59 -12.83
C ARG A 3 22.99 -2.66 -13.91
N LEU A 4 24.00 -3.48 -14.15
CA LEU A 4 23.88 -4.68 -14.98
C LEU A 4 23.15 -5.81 -14.21
N PRO A 5 22.50 -6.77 -14.89
CA PRO A 5 21.76 -7.86 -14.24
C PRO A 5 22.58 -8.69 -13.24
N GLY A 6 23.89 -8.87 -13.50
CA GLY A 6 24.81 -9.61 -12.63
C GLY A 6 25.46 -8.79 -11.52
N GLU A 7 25.25 -7.48 -11.48
CA GLU A 7 25.80 -6.63 -10.43
C GLU A 7 24.97 -6.75 -9.15
N PRO A 8 25.62 -6.86 -7.98
CA PRO A 8 24.93 -7.03 -6.70
C PRO A 8 23.97 -5.88 -6.44
N ARG A 9 22.86 -6.18 -5.74
CA ARG A 9 21.91 -5.14 -5.34
C ARG A 9 22.62 -4.22 -4.34
N PRO A 10 22.64 -2.89 -4.57
CA PRO A 10 23.32 -1.96 -3.68
C PRO A 10 22.55 -1.72 -2.37
N HIS A 11 21.27 -2.09 -2.34
CA HIS A 11 20.41 -1.92 -1.18
C HIS A 11 20.36 -3.21 -0.36
N PRO A 12 20.32 -3.11 0.98
CA PRO A 12 20.13 -4.28 1.83
C PRO A 12 18.79 -4.97 1.53
N PRO A 13 18.62 -6.22 1.98
CA PRO A 13 17.31 -6.86 2.02
C PRO A 13 16.27 -5.97 2.71
N ILE A 14 15.03 -6.01 2.22
CA ILE A 14 13.93 -5.25 2.80
C ILE A 14 13.27 -6.12 3.87
N ASP A 15 13.27 -5.64 5.11
CA ASP A 15 12.61 -6.33 6.23
C ASP A 15 11.08 -6.13 6.21
N PHE A 16 10.62 -4.92 5.83
CA PHE A 16 9.22 -4.52 5.86
C PHE A 16 8.88 -3.56 4.71
N LEU A 17 7.65 -3.62 4.23
CA LEU A 17 7.09 -2.67 3.26
C LEU A 17 5.91 -1.90 3.84
N ILE A 18 5.88 -0.59 3.60
CA ILE A 18 4.76 0.27 4.00
C ILE A 18 4.27 1.07 2.79
N ALA A 19 2.97 0.97 2.51
CA ALA A 19 2.28 1.87 1.59
C ALA A 19 1.39 2.85 2.39
N ALA A 20 1.93 4.04 2.72
CA ALA A 20 1.24 5.03 3.55
C ALA A 20 1.59 6.49 3.16
N PRO A 21 0.60 7.34 2.81
CA PRO A 21 -0.78 6.96 2.49
C PRO A 21 -0.86 6.21 1.16
N ALA A 22 -1.68 5.17 1.11
CA ALA A 22 -2.07 4.54 -0.15
C ALA A 22 -3.34 5.22 -0.67
N SER A 23 -3.26 5.82 -1.86
CA SER A 23 -4.43 6.36 -2.55
C SER A 23 -5.35 5.23 -3.05
N ALA A 24 -6.57 5.55 -3.47
CA ALA A 24 -7.47 4.56 -4.07
C ALA A 24 -6.85 3.90 -5.31
N ASN A 25 -6.18 4.70 -6.15
CA ASN A 25 -5.44 4.22 -7.32
C ASN A 25 -4.30 3.27 -6.93
N THR A 26 -3.54 3.59 -5.87
CA THR A 26 -2.47 2.73 -5.35
C THR A 26 -3.05 1.38 -4.90
N VAL A 27 -4.13 1.39 -4.10
CA VAL A 27 -4.78 0.16 -3.61
C VAL A 27 -5.30 -0.69 -4.77
N THR A 28 -6.00 -0.09 -5.73
CA THR A 28 -6.51 -0.80 -6.91
C THR A 28 -5.36 -1.41 -7.71
N LYS A 29 -4.29 -0.66 -7.98
CA LYS A 29 -3.15 -1.19 -8.75
C LYS A 29 -2.44 -2.32 -8.03
N MET A 30 -2.22 -2.21 -6.72
CA MET A 30 -1.66 -3.31 -5.92
C MET A 30 -2.55 -4.55 -5.97
N ALA A 31 -3.87 -4.39 -5.81
CA ALA A 31 -4.81 -5.51 -5.85
C ALA A 31 -4.89 -6.18 -7.23
N LEU A 32 -4.57 -5.47 -8.30
CA LEU A 32 -4.57 -5.98 -9.68
C LEU A 32 -3.18 -6.41 -10.17
N GLY A 33 -2.13 -6.27 -9.36
CA GLY A 33 -0.75 -6.57 -9.76
C GLY A 33 -0.17 -5.60 -10.80
N ILE A 34 -0.67 -4.37 -10.87
CA ILE A 34 -0.19 -3.34 -11.82
C ILE A 34 1.01 -2.61 -11.20
N ALA A 35 2.18 -2.82 -11.79
CA ALA A 35 3.47 -2.27 -11.34
C ALA A 35 4.01 -1.19 -12.31
N ASP A 36 3.25 -0.11 -12.51
CA ASP A 36 3.55 0.90 -13.54
C ASP A 36 4.44 2.07 -13.07
N ASN A 37 4.95 2.00 -11.85
CA ASN A 37 5.97 2.90 -11.32
C ASN A 37 6.84 2.17 -10.30
N GLN A 38 8.00 2.76 -9.98
CA GLN A 38 9.01 2.12 -9.13
C GLN A 38 8.46 1.70 -7.76
N ALA A 39 7.60 2.51 -7.13
CA ALA A 39 7.02 2.17 -5.84
C ALA A 39 6.09 0.95 -5.95
N LEU A 40 5.25 0.89 -7.00
CA LEU A 40 4.38 -0.25 -7.24
C LEU A 40 5.14 -1.49 -7.68
N THR A 41 6.26 -1.38 -8.39
CA THR A 41 7.15 -2.50 -8.68
C THR A 41 7.64 -3.15 -7.39
N VAL A 42 8.20 -2.36 -6.46
CA VAL A 42 8.69 -2.87 -5.17
C VAL A 42 7.55 -3.47 -4.33
N LEU A 43 6.40 -2.79 -4.26
CA LEU A 43 5.23 -3.29 -3.53
C LEU A 43 4.69 -4.59 -4.15
N SER A 44 4.60 -4.67 -5.47
CA SER A 44 4.10 -5.87 -6.15
C SER A 44 5.04 -7.06 -6.00
N GLU A 45 6.36 -6.84 -6.02
CA GLU A 45 7.36 -7.90 -5.81
C GLU A 45 7.37 -8.42 -4.36
N GLY A 46 7.14 -7.55 -3.39
CA GLY A 46 7.15 -7.91 -1.97
C GLY A 46 5.83 -8.47 -1.43
N LEU A 47 4.71 -8.26 -2.12
CA LEU A 47 3.40 -8.71 -1.64
C LEU A 47 3.37 -10.25 -1.51
N GLY A 48 3.04 -10.73 -0.31
CA GLY A 48 3.02 -12.17 0.02
C GLY A 48 4.37 -12.80 0.34
N GLY A 49 5.48 -12.07 0.18
CA GLY A 49 6.84 -12.53 0.52
C GLY A 49 7.55 -11.70 1.60
N THR A 50 7.24 -10.41 1.67
CA THR A 50 7.75 -9.47 2.67
C THR A 50 6.60 -8.94 3.51
N PRO A 51 6.72 -8.89 4.85
CA PRO A 51 5.70 -8.28 5.71
C PRO A 51 5.32 -6.88 5.21
N MET A 52 4.03 -6.65 5.03
CA MET A 52 3.53 -5.44 4.37
C MET A 52 2.36 -4.83 5.11
N VAL A 53 2.44 -3.52 5.33
CA VAL A 53 1.35 -2.71 5.86
C VAL A 53 0.87 -1.73 4.78
N VAL A 54 -0.43 -1.69 4.56
CA VAL A 54 -1.08 -0.73 3.67
C VAL A 54 -2.00 0.14 4.49
N PHE A 55 -1.83 1.46 4.38
CA PHE A 55 -2.71 2.45 4.99
C PHE A 55 -3.49 3.18 3.89
N PRO A 56 -4.68 2.69 3.49
CA PRO A 56 -5.54 3.40 2.56
C PRO A 56 -6.00 4.73 3.16
N ARG A 57 -5.59 5.84 2.53
CA ARG A 57 -6.12 7.17 2.84
C ARG A 57 -6.98 7.63 1.68
N VAL A 58 -8.26 7.30 1.76
CA VAL A 58 -9.25 7.55 0.71
C VAL A 58 -10.46 8.30 1.25
N ASN A 59 -11.19 8.96 0.36
CA ASN A 59 -12.50 9.53 0.68
C ASN A 59 -13.60 8.46 0.56
N ALA A 60 -14.79 8.78 1.06
CA ALA A 60 -15.94 7.90 1.08
C ALA A 60 -16.43 7.52 -0.34
N ALA A 61 -16.29 8.41 -1.33
CA ALA A 61 -16.68 8.11 -2.70
C ALA A 61 -15.84 6.99 -3.33
N HIS A 62 -14.52 6.96 -3.07
CA HIS A 62 -13.68 5.84 -3.50
C HIS A 62 -14.10 4.53 -2.85
N ALA A 63 -14.42 4.54 -1.55
CA ALA A 63 -14.84 3.34 -0.82
C ALA A 63 -16.22 2.81 -1.25
N ARG A 64 -17.07 3.68 -1.83
CA ARG A 64 -18.37 3.30 -2.43
C ARG A 64 -18.23 2.60 -3.78
N HIS A 65 -17.05 2.60 -4.40
CA HIS A 65 -16.85 1.89 -5.66
C HIS A 65 -17.13 0.39 -5.47
N PRO A 66 -17.95 -0.27 -6.33
CA PRO A 66 -18.36 -1.67 -6.11
C PRO A 66 -17.19 -2.65 -5.98
N ALA A 67 -16.08 -2.40 -6.67
CA ALA A 67 -14.89 -3.24 -6.60
C ALA A 67 -13.98 -2.96 -5.38
N TRP A 68 -14.22 -1.89 -4.60
CA TRP A 68 -13.33 -1.48 -3.51
C TRP A 68 -13.15 -2.58 -2.47
N ALA A 69 -14.24 -3.16 -1.98
CA ALA A 69 -14.20 -4.28 -1.03
C ALA A 69 -13.38 -5.45 -1.59
N GLY A 70 -13.59 -5.79 -2.87
CA GLY A 70 -12.83 -6.84 -3.56
C GLY A 70 -11.32 -6.54 -3.62
N HIS A 71 -10.92 -5.30 -3.88
CA HIS A 71 -9.51 -4.90 -3.89
C HIS A 71 -8.87 -5.04 -2.50
N ILE A 72 -9.58 -4.58 -1.46
CA ILE A 72 -9.14 -4.74 -0.07
C ILE A 72 -8.97 -6.22 0.27
N ASP A 73 -9.93 -7.06 -0.10
CA ASP A 73 -9.88 -8.50 0.19
C ASP A 73 -8.76 -9.21 -0.56
N VAL A 74 -8.43 -8.80 -1.79
CA VAL A 74 -7.26 -9.33 -2.51
C VAL A 74 -5.98 -9.05 -1.71
N LEU A 75 -5.78 -7.81 -1.26
CA LEU A 75 -4.59 -7.44 -0.49
C LEU A 75 -4.52 -8.20 0.84
N ARG A 76 -5.65 -8.34 1.56
CA ARG A 76 -5.72 -9.14 2.80
C ARG A 76 -5.35 -10.60 2.55
N ARG A 77 -5.92 -11.22 1.50
CA ARG A 77 -5.61 -12.62 1.14
C ARG A 77 -4.16 -12.82 0.73
N ALA A 78 -3.53 -11.79 0.16
CA ALA A 78 -2.12 -11.80 -0.20
C ALA A 78 -1.19 -11.52 1.01
N GLY A 79 -1.73 -11.38 2.23
CA GLY A 79 -0.96 -11.25 3.47
C GLY A 79 -0.61 -9.81 3.86
N ALA A 80 -1.14 -8.79 3.16
CA ALA A 80 -0.95 -7.41 3.58
C ALA A 80 -1.86 -7.08 4.78
N GLU A 81 -1.30 -6.39 5.78
CA GLU A 81 -2.09 -5.82 6.87
C GLU A 81 -2.65 -4.45 6.46
N LEU A 82 -3.99 -4.30 6.53
CA LEU A 82 -4.66 -3.04 6.19
C LEU A 82 -5.13 -2.30 7.42
N ILE A 83 -4.73 -1.03 7.52
CA ILE A 83 -5.14 -0.14 8.61
C ILE A 83 -6.39 0.63 8.19
N GLU A 84 -7.49 0.37 8.90
CA GLU A 84 -8.75 1.07 8.70
C GLU A 84 -8.72 2.49 9.29
N TRP A 85 -9.36 3.42 8.59
CA TRP A 85 -9.38 4.84 8.93
C TRP A 85 -10.76 5.43 8.64
N ALA A 86 -11.15 6.46 9.40
CA ALA A 86 -12.43 7.13 9.19
C ALA A 86 -12.48 7.81 7.82
N LEU A 87 -13.45 7.42 7.00
CA LEU A 87 -13.71 7.99 5.70
C LEU A 87 -14.30 9.38 5.83
N LEU A 88 -13.84 10.30 4.98
CA LEU A 88 -14.43 11.63 4.85
C LEU A 88 -15.11 11.74 3.49
N GLU A 89 -16.21 12.50 3.42
CA GLU A 89 -16.83 12.81 2.14
C GLU A 89 -15.89 13.66 1.26
N PRO A 90 -15.98 13.56 -0.08
CA PRO A 90 -15.21 14.39 -0.98
C PRO A 90 -15.38 15.88 -0.68
N GLY A 91 -14.27 16.63 -0.68
CA GLY A 91 -14.26 18.07 -0.39
C GLY A 91 -14.20 18.43 1.11
N ALA A 92 -14.35 17.46 2.02
CA ALA A 92 -14.06 17.71 3.43
C ALA A 92 -12.57 18.00 3.63
N ALA A 93 -12.25 18.99 4.46
CA ALA A 93 -10.87 19.27 4.84
C ALA A 93 -10.31 18.08 5.65
N ASP A 94 -9.22 17.49 5.17
CA ASP A 94 -8.52 16.42 5.88
C ASP A 94 -7.19 16.91 6.45
N GLY A 95 -7.24 17.54 7.63
CA GLY A 95 -6.06 18.00 8.36
C GLY A 95 -5.38 16.93 9.21
N ARG A 96 -5.82 15.65 9.13
CA ARG A 96 -5.31 14.60 10.00
C ARG A 96 -3.88 14.23 9.62
N LEU A 97 -3.00 14.04 10.60
CA LEU A 97 -1.68 13.49 10.34
C LEU A 97 -1.77 11.99 10.02
N LEU A 98 -0.74 11.45 9.38
CA LEU A 98 -0.63 10.01 9.21
C LEU A 98 -0.44 9.35 10.59
N PRO A 99 -1.15 8.26 10.89
CA PRO A 99 -1.06 7.58 12.18
C PRO A 99 0.20 6.70 12.23
N TRP A 100 1.38 7.31 12.16
CA TRP A 100 2.66 6.59 12.04
C TRP A 100 2.89 5.59 13.17
N GLU A 101 2.55 5.96 14.41
CA GLU A 101 2.67 5.04 15.55
C GLU A 101 1.88 3.76 15.32
N ARG A 102 0.60 3.88 14.92
CA ARG A 102 -0.26 2.74 14.59
C ARG A 102 0.26 1.93 13.40
N ILE A 103 0.85 2.60 12.39
CA ILE A 103 1.47 1.93 11.23
C ILE A 103 2.69 1.11 11.67
N LEU A 104 3.56 1.68 12.50
CA LEU A 104 4.79 1.04 12.94
C LEU A 104 4.54 -0.08 13.96
N GLU A 105 3.47 0.01 14.77
CA GLU A 105 3.03 -1.07 15.65
C GLU A 105 2.67 -2.35 14.89
N ARG A 106 2.33 -2.26 13.61
CA ARG A 106 2.02 -3.41 12.75
C ARG A 106 3.26 -4.11 12.17
N LEU A 107 4.44 -3.54 12.39
CA LEU A 107 5.71 -4.12 11.97
C LEU A 107 6.42 -4.90 13.08
N ARG A 108 5.83 -4.96 14.29
CA ARG A 108 6.36 -5.69 15.45
C ARG A 108 5.79 -7.10 15.52
#